data_AF-A0A7X8US38-F1
#
_entry.id   AF-A0A7X8US38-F1
#
_cell.length_a   1.000
_cell.length_b   1.000
_cell.length_c   1.000
_cell.angle_alpha   90.00
_cell.angle_beta   90.00
_cell.angle_gamma   90.00
#
_symmetry.space_group_name_H-M   'P 1'
#
loop_
_entity.id
_entity.type
_entity.pdbx_description
1 polymer ?
#
loop_
_entity_poly.entity_id
_entity_poly.type
_entity_poly.pdbx_seq_one_letter_code
_entity_poly.pdbx_strand_id
1 'polypeptide(L)'
;MADTEKRWSAWMVFFTGVWRPAVTARRTQHVTLRKAWLIHLVAAVLAVLLVSFLASLSQSFSDERYVLAIWLDDFAMDMVSEFVDQPLESAVVTGLVALSIEAGFLVLAFLLMPWGAADEKMRSSYAAALRQCWLYTADALPIILLVSAVIIPLGRAHESFYRNNSNWYEQIEAQMPAQPELTTTNPTTQELEDFNKAMAEWNDQHSRMWNEMWDEAYRRRPWHVRHGGTIIGYTICLTFAWLLWILLRAAGAKRSIAPIPHPPTCEFCGYNLLVTPMDSRCPECGEPVLNSLAPDVRPGTPWEHRREVGFLKAWWRCSVDAVFRPQTIGRQIRLITPGTAHRWFFASYLPIFFLIGYAMLLGMVQGHNWATGDNEEIHSAELLLFAGPAFGYINGVCVVAILLLAAGLVGIYYRISETRNLLSGTIQAACYLSGYIVFWSIINAVAASAAMTLWWMLSLGSYFSTTMHSVATHANYEYLLLLGWLGVNLVCFGVYLWLIVRIMAAARSTNK
;
A
#
# COMPACT_ATOMS: atom_id res chain seq x y z
N MET A 1 11.51 -20.55 33.09
CA MET A 1 12.75 -20.78 32.33
C MET A 1 12.64 -20.01 31.02
N ALA A 2 13.40 -18.92 30.87
CA ALA A 2 13.46 -18.19 29.60
C ALA A 2 14.24 -19.06 28.62
N ASP A 3 13.54 -19.62 27.64
CA ASP A 3 14.14 -20.34 26.52
C ASP A 3 15.09 -19.37 25.81
N THR A 4 16.39 -19.51 26.05
CA THR A 4 17.43 -18.70 25.40
C THR A 4 17.53 -19.16 23.96
N GLU A 5 16.55 -18.75 23.15
CA GLU A 5 16.51 -19.01 21.72
C GLU A 5 17.90 -18.72 21.12
N LYS A 6 18.58 -19.76 20.61
CA LYS A 6 19.96 -19.68 20.12
C LYS A 6 20.14 -18.50 19.15
N ARG A 7 20.91 -17.49 19.56
CA ARG A 7 21.18 -16.27 18.77
C ARG A 7 21.76 -16.62 17.40
N TRP A 8 21.34 -15.89 16.37
CA TRP A 8 21.86 -16.04 15.01
C TRP A 8 22.86 -14.94 14.67
N SER A 9 23.84 -15.24 13.81
CA SER A 9 24.67 -14.18 13.24
C SER A 9 23.80 -13.21 12.44
N ALA A 10 24.22 -11.96 12.34
CA ALA A 10 23.45 -10.94 11.62
C ALA A 10 23.30 -11.29 10.12
N TRP A 11 24.29 -11.98 9.54
CA TRP A 11 24.29 -12.50 8.16
C TRP A 11 23.19 -13.50 7.85
N MET A 12 22.60 -14.15 8.86
CA MET A 12 21.49 -15.09 8.63
C MET A 12 20.28 -14.40 7.98
N VAL A 13 20.15 -13.08 8.07
CA VAL A 13 19.04 -12.35 7.43
C VAL A 13 18.98 -12.56 5.92
N PHE A 14 20.13 -12.69 5.23
CA PHE A 14 20.20 -12.98 3.79
C PHE A 14 19.55 -14.31 3.40
N PHE A 15 19.48 -15.26 4.34
CA PHE A 15 18.96 -16.61 4.07
C PHE A 15 17.59 -16.84 4.69
N THR A 16 17.25 -16.16 5.77
CA THR A 16 16.06 -16.47 6.57
C THR A 16 15.09 -15.31 6.74
N GLY A 17 15.45 -14.08 6.34
CA GLY A 17 14.58 -12.90 6.45
C GLY A 17 13.27 -13.11 5.69
N VAL A 18 13.40 -13.36 4.39
CA VAL A 18 12.29 -13.50 3.45
C VAL A 18 11.33 -14.67 3.81
N TRP A 19 11.86 -15.78 4.33
CA TRP A 19 11.07 -16.99 4.62
C TRP A 19 10.54 -17.07 6.06
N ARG A 20 11.30 -16.55 7.04
CA ARG A 20 11.00 -16.68 8.47
C ARG A 20 11.15 -15.34 9.20
N PRO A 21 10.46 -14.27 8.75
CA PRO A 21 10.72 -12.91 9.23
C PRO A 21 10.60 -12.78 10.76
N ALA A 22 9.51 -13.28 11.33
CA ALA A 22 9.32 -13.18 12.78
C ALA A 22 10.39 -13.98 13.59
N VAL A 23 10.93 -15.07 13.06
CA VAL A 23 11.96 -15.88 13.76
C VAL A 23 13.32 -15.21 13.62
N THR A 24 13.68 -14.80 12.39
CA THR A 24 14.91 -14.06 12.10
C THR A 24 14.98 -12.81 12.97
N ALA A 25 13.91 -12.01 13.01
CA ALA A 25 13.83 -10.80 13.84
C ALA A 25 13.99 -11.08 15.34
N ARG A 26 13.52 -12.23 15.87
CA ARG A 26 13.76 -12.65 17.27
C ARG A 26 15.22 -13.03 17.51
N ARG A 27 15.79 -13.81 16.60
CA ARG A 27 17.15 -14.36 16.73
C ARG A 27 18.23 -13.29 16.53
N THR A 28 17.91 -12.17 15.87
CA THR A 28 18.83 -11.04 15.59
C THR A 28 18.58 -9.80 16.47
N GLN A 29 17.77 -9.87 17.52
CA GLN A 29 17.49 -8.70 18.40
C GLN A 29 18.73 -8.09 19.05
N HIS A 30 19.77 -8.89 19.24
CA HIS A 30 21.04 -8.50 19.85
C HIS A 30 21.97 -7.73 18.89
N VAL A 31 21.64 -7.65 17.59
CA VAL A 31 22.45 -6.95 16.59
C VAL A 31 22.41 -5.44 16.87
N THR A 32 23.55 -4.75 16.80
CA THR A 32 23.59 -3.29 17.02
C THR A 32 23.11 -2.53 15.79
N LEU A 33 22.67 -1.28 15.95
CA LEU A 33 22.25 -0.43 14.82
C LEU A 33 23.36 -0.29 13.77
N ARG A 34 24.62 -0.07 14.19
CA ARG A 34 25.77 0.00 13.29
C ARG A 34 25.94 -1.27 12.44
N LYS A 35 25.81 -2.45 13.06
CA LYS A 35 25.92 -3.73 12.34
C LYS A 35 24.73 -3.94 11.38
N ALA A 36 23.53 -3.53 11.78
CA ALA A 36 22.35 -3.60 10.90
C ALA A 36 22.50 -2.68 9.69
N TRP A 37 23.01 -1.45 9.88
CA TRP A 37 23.28 -0.53 8.79
C TRP A 37 24.39 -1.02 7.85
N LEU A 38 25.47 -1.65 8.36
CA LEU A 38 26.47 -2.28 7.50
C LEU A 38 25.88 -3.39 6.64
N ILE A 39 24.96 -4.21 7.19
CA ILE A 39 24.24 -5.22 6.40
C ILE A 39 23.36 -4.56 5.35
N HIS A 40 22.70 -3.45 5.69
CA HIS A 40 21.90 -2.68 4.76
C HIS A 40 22.70 -2.19 3.55
N LEU A 41 23.88 -1.61 3.79
CA LEU A 41 24.77 -1.17 2.70
C LEU A 41 25.24 -2.34 1.83
N VAL A 42 25.64 -3.46 2.44
CA VAL A 42 26.04 -4.66 1.68
C VAL A 42 24.88 -5.18 0.85
N ALA A 43 23.68 -5.25 1.42
CA ALA A 43 22.47 -5.67 0.70
C ALA A 43 22.14 -4.73 -0.48
N ALA A 44 22.26 -3.42 -0.28
CA ALA A 44 22.03 -2.43 -1.34
C ALA A 44 23.02 -2.58 -2.50
N VAL A 45 24.32 -2.72 -2.21
CA VAL A 45 25.35 -2.95 -3.25
C VAL A 45 25.08 -4.25 -4.00
N LEU A 46 24.80 -5.34 -3.28
CA LEU A 46 24.47 -6.63 -3.91
C LEU A 46 23.19 -6.54 -4.76
N ALA A 47 22.20 -5.73 -4.35
CA ALA A 47 20.96 -5.56 -5.09
C ALA A 47 21.21 -4.82 -6.41
N VAL A 48 22.01 -3.75 -6.39
CA VAL A 48 22.42 -3.04 -7.61
C VAL A 48 23.18 -3.98 -8.55
N LEU A 49 24.19 -4.69 -8.05
CA LEU A 49 24.96 -5.64 -8.87
C LEU A 49 24.09 -6.73 -9.49
N LEU A 50 23.14 -7.25 -8.71
CA LEU A 50 22.20 -8.26 -9.18
C LEU A 50 21.26 -7.71 -10.25
N VAL A 51 20.72 -6.51 -10.04
CA VAL A 51 19.87 -5.82 -11.00
C VAL A 51 20.61 -5.57 -12.32
N SER A 52 21.83 -5.03 -12.27
CA SER A 52 22.65 -4.80 -13.46
C SER A 52 22.97 -6.11 -14.20
N PHE A 53 23.27 -7.18 -13.46
CA PHE A 53 23.47 -8.50 -14.06
C PHE A 53 22.21 -9.01 -14.77
N LEU A 54 21.04 -8.88 -14.14
CA LEU A 54 19.77 -9.32 -14.72
C LEU A 54 19.35 -8.44 -15.92
N ALA A 55 19.62 -7.14 -15.87
CA ALA A 55 19.40 -6.21 -16.98
C ALA A 55 20.23 -6.62 -18.21
N SER A 56 21.50 -7.00 -18.01
CA SER A 56 22.34 -7.50 -19.11
C SER A 56 21.79 -8.77 -19.79
N LEU A 57 21.02 -9.59 -19.05
CA LEU A 57 20.35 -10.77 -19.60
C LEU A 57 19.06 -10.43 -20.38
N SER A 58 18.56 -9.19 -20.24
CA SER A 58 17.33 -8.69 -20.87
C SER A 58 17.55 -7.72 -22.03
N GLN A 59 18.78 -7.41 -22.40
CA GLN A 59 19.16 -6.46 -23.48
C GLN A 59 18.58 -6.75 -24.88
N SER A 60 17.75 -7.79 -25.07
CA SER A 60 17.03 -8.03 -26.33
C SER A 60 15.58 -7.53 -26.35
N PHE A 61 15.02 -7.03 -25.23
CA PHE A 61 13.59 -6.66 -25.21
C PHE A 61 13.33 -5.33 -25.92
N SER A 62 12.55 -5.37 -26.99
CA SER A 62 12.14 -4.19 -27.77
C SER A 62 10.75 -3.66 -27.43
N ASP A 63 10.00 -4.30 -26.52
CA ASP A 63 8.61 -3.95 -26.22
C ASP A 63 8.49 -3.18 -24.90
N GLU A 64 7.87 -1.99 -24.98
CA GLU A 64 7.66 -1.08 -23.84
C GLU A 64 6.93 -1.74 -22.67
N ARG A 65 6.14 -2.80 -22.85
CA ARG A 65 5.45 -3.52 -21.76
C ARG A 65 6.41 -4.20 -20.78
N TYR A 66 7.69 -4.32 -21.13
CA TYR A 66 8.77 -4.74 -20.25
C TYR A 66 9.51 -3.54 -19.64
N VAL A 67 8.79 -2.44 -19.39
CA VAL A 67 9.24 -1.17 -18.79
C VAL A 67 10.30 -1.37 -17.71
N LEU A 68 10.12 -2.32 -16.79
CA LEU A 68 11.07 -2.52 -15.71
C LEU A 68 12.45 -3.00 -16.20
N ALA A 69 12.50 -3.87 -17.21
CA ALA A 69 13.77 -4.32 -17.78
C ALA A 69 14.44 -3.21 -18.61
N ILE A 70 13.65 -2.43 -19.35
CA ILE A 70 14.10 -1.27 -20.13
C ILE A 70 14.63 -0.18 -19.19
N TRP A 71 13.85 0.21 -18.18
CA TRP A 71 14.26 1.17 -17.15
C TRP A 71 15.53 0.76 -16.41
N LEU A 72 15.73 -0.54 -16.16
CA LEU A 72 16.93 -0.99 -15.44
C LEU A 72 18.18 -0.96 -16.31
N ASP A 73 18.05 -1.20 -17.62
CA ASP A 73 19.16 -1.09 -18.59
C ASP A 73 19.47 0.39 -18.88
N ASP A 74 18.44 1.18 -19.19
CA ASP A 74 18.52 2.63 -19.39
C ASP A 74 19.11 3.31 -18.15
N PHE A 75 18.59 3.04 -16.95
CA PHE A 75 19.13 3.63 -15.72
C PHE A 75 20.60 3.30 -15.49
N ALA A 76 21.04 2.08 -15.80
CA ALA A 76 22.43 1.68 -15.61
C ALA A 76 23.36 2.32 -16.64
N MET A 77 22.95 2.38 -17.90
CA MET A 77 23.73 2.97 -18.99
C MET A 77 23.76 4.50 -18.89
N ASP A 78 22.61 5.12 -18.64
CA ASP A 78 22.45 6.57 -18.46
C ASP A 78 23.21 7.06 -17.24
N MET A 79 23.20 6.33 -16.12
CA MET A 79 24.04 6.70 -14.97
C MET A 79 25.52 6.74 -15.36
N VAL A 80 26.01 5.74 -16.07
CA VAL A 80 27.44 5.66 -16.42
C VAL A 80 27.82 6.75 -17.41
N SER A 81 27.02 6.98 -18.44
CA SER A 81 27.27 8.06 -19.41
C SER A 81 27.25 9.43 -18.73
N GLU A 82 26.24 9.70 -17.89
CA GLU A 82 26.16 10.97 -17.17
C GLU A 82 27.34 11.18 -16.21
N PHE A 83 27.82 10.12 -15.54
CA PHE A 83 29.02 10.24 -14.69
C PHE A 83 30.30 10.54 -15.48
N VAL A 84 30.38 10.12 -16.75
CA VAL A 84 31.50 10.45 -17.63
C VAL A 84 31.39 11.89 -18.13
N ASP A 85 30.20 12.32 -18.51
CA ASP A 85 29.97 13.63 -19.12
C ASP A 85 29.92 14.76 -18.07
N GLN A 86 29.30 14.51 -16.91
CA GLN A 86 29.01 15.50 -15.87
C GLN A 86 29.31 14.97 -14.45
N PRO A 87 30.56 14.58 -14.14
CA PRO A 87 30.90 13.82 -12.92
C PRO A 87 30.50 14.49 -11.61
N LEU A 88 30.55 15.82 -11.53
CA LEU A 88 30.17 16.54 -10.31
C LEU A 88 28.65 16.55 -10.12
N GLU A 89 27.88 16.82 -11.17
CA GLU A 89 26.42 16.88 -11.11
C GLU A 89 25.84 15.50 -10.80
N SER A 90 26.32 14.47 -11.50
CA SER A 90 25.93 13.07 -11.27
C SER A 90 26.30 12.60 -9.86
N ALA A 91 27.46 13.01 -9.32
CA ALA A 91 27.84 12.70 -7.94
C ALA A 91 26.89 13.37 -6.92
N VAL A 92 26.50 14.63 -7.14
CA VAL A 92 25.55 15.35 -6.28
C VAL A 92 24.18 14.69 -6.32
N VAL A 93 23.64 14.41 -7.52
CA VAL A 93 22.34 13.76 -7.70
C VAL A 93 22.33 12.38 -7.05
N THR A 94 23.36 11.57 -7.29
CA THR A 94 23.51 10.24 -6.67
C THR A 94 23.56 10.33 -5.15
N GLY A 95 24.31 11.30 -4.61
CA GLY A 95 24.36 11.58 -3.18
C GLY A 95 23.00 11.95 -2.60
N LEU A 96 22.23 12.81 -3.28
CA LEU A 96 20.88 13.20 -2.87
C LEU A 96 19.89 12.03 -2.91
N VAL A 97 19.98 11.16 -3.92
CA VAL A 97 19.17 9.94 -4.02
C VAL A 97 19.48 9.00 -2.85
N ALA A 98 20.78 8.73 -2.59
CA ALA A 98 21.20 7.89 -1.47
C ALA A 98 20.72 8.45 -0.11
N LEU A 99 20.85 9.76 0.10
CA LEU A 99 20.34 10.43 1.30
C LEU A 99 18.82 10.32 1.43
N SER A 100 18.09 10.45 0.31
CA SER A 100 16.64 10.33 0.28
C SER A 100 16.17 8.91 0.60
N ILE A 101 16.87 7.88 0.11
CA ILE A 101 16.62 6.47 0.44
C ILE A 101 16.80 6.24 1.95
N GLU A 102 17.91 6.72 2.52
CA GLU A 102 18.17 6.59 3.96
C GLU A 102 17.15 7.35 4.81
N ALA A 103 16.77 8.57 4.40
CA ALA A 103 15.67 9.31 5.03
C ALA A 103 14.35 8.53 4.95
N GLY A 104 14.08 7.87 3.82
CA GLY A 104 12.94 6.96 3.64
C GLY A 104 12.94 5.81 4.65
N PHE A 105 14.09 5.19 4.94
CA PHE A 105 14.21 4.17 5.98
C PHE A 105 13.96 4.71 7.39
N LEU A 106 14.38 5.94 7.69
CA LEU A 106 14.08 6.60 8.96
C LEU A 106 12.57 6.85 9.13
N VAL A 107 11.89 7.27 8.06
CA VAL A 107 10.42 7.46 8.03
C VAL A 107 9.71 6.12 8.15
N LEU A 108 10.16 5.09 7.42
CA LEU A 108 9.58 3.74 7.50
C LEU A 108 9.71 3.16 8.90
N ALA A 109 10.87 3.33 9.55
CA ALA A 109 11.07 2.92 10.94
C ALA A 109 10.14 3.66 11.90
N PHE A 110 9.88 4.94 11.64
CA PHE A 110 8.94 5.75 12.42
C PHE A 110 7.51 5.23 12.27
N LEU A 111 7.08 4.88 11.06
CA LEU A 111 5.78 4.27 10.82
C LEU A 111 5.67 2.89 11.46
N LEU A 112 6.72 2.06 11.41
CA LEU A 112 6.68 0.69 11.93
C LEU A 112 6.86 0.59 13.46
N MET A 113 7.40 1.60 14.13
CA MET A 113 7.66 1.52 15.58
C MET A 113 6.43 1.19 16.44
N PRO A 114 5.19 1.67 16.16
CA PRO A 114 4.03 1.32 16.98
C PRO A 114 3.67 -0.16 16.83
N TRP A 115 3.84 -0.73 15.63
CA TRP A 115 3.53 -2.12 15.32
C TRP A 115 4.31 -3.12 16.18
N GLY A 116 5.58 -2.81 16.44
CA GLY A 116 6.48 -3.60 17.28
C GLY A 116 6.61 -3.13 18.71
N ALA A 117 5.92 -2.04 19.10
CA ALA A 117 6.11 -1.40 20.40
C ALA A 117 5.76 -2.32 21.57
N ALA A 118 6.50 -2.14 22.66
CA ALA A 118 6.24 -2.76 23.95
C ALA A 118 6.30 -1.68 25.03
N ASP A 119 6.09 -2.07 26.29
CA ASP A 119 6.27 -1.19 27.44
C ASP A 119 7.77 -0.91 27.69
N GLU A 120 8.32 0.02 26.91
CA GLU A 120 9.72 0.41 26.94
C GLU A 120 9.90 1.90 26.58
N LYS A 121 11.13 2.41 26.61
CA LYS A 121 11.41 3.78 26.17
C LYS A 121 11.14 3.90 24.67
N MET A 122 10.51 4.99 24.24
CA MET A 122 10.18 5.23 22.82
C MET A 122 11.40 5.13 21.89
N ARG A 123 12.56 5.63 22.32
CA ARG A 123 13.83 5.49 21.59
C ARG A 123 14.22 4.03 21.31
N SER A 124 13.87 3.11 22.22
CA SER A 124 14.11 1.68 22.06
C SER A 124 13.17 1.07 21.03
N SER A 125 11.90 1.50 20.98
CA SER A 125 10.95 1.09 19.95
C SER A 125 11.41 1.54 18.57
N TYR A 126 11.83 2.80 18.44
CA TYR A 126 12.33 3.34 17.18
C TYR A 126 13.62 2.66 16.73
N ALA A 127 14.60 2.48 17.62
CA ALA A 127 15.82 1.73 17.32
C ALA A 127 15.54 0.27 16.94
N ALA A 128 14.51 -0.34 17.53
CA ALA A 128 14.09 -1.69 17.14
C ALA A 128 13.50 -1.72 15.74
N ALA A 129 12.59 -0.80 15.41
CA ALA A 129 12.02 -0.69 14.07
C ALA A 129 13.10 -0.41 13.02
N LEU A 130 13.97 0.57 13.26
CA LEU A 130 15.06 0.94 12.34
C LEU A 130 16.02 -0.21 12.08
N ARG A 131 16.38 -0.97 13.13
CA ARG A 131 17.18 -2.19 12.98
C ARG A 131 16.51 -3.18 12.02
N GLN A 132 15.19 -3.40 12.16
CA GLN A 132 14.49 -4.33 11.27
C GLN A 132 14.43 -3.78 9.85
N CYS A 133 14.11 -2.49 9.66
CA CYS A 133 14.10 -1.85 8.35
C CYS A 133 15.42 -2.08 7.59
N TRP A 134 16.55 -1.82 8.25
CA TRP A 134 17.87 -2.03 7.66
C TRP A 134 18.21 -3.50 7.42
N LEU A 135 18.00 -4.39 8.42
CA LEU A 135 18.32 -5.81 8.25
C LEU A 135 17.53 -6.45 7.11
N TYR A 136 16.26 -6.09 6.95
CA TYR A 136 15.36 -6.68 5.96
C TYR A 136 15.53 -6.12 4.55
N THR A 137 16.43 -5.15 4.34
CA THR A 137 16.84 -4.80 2.98
C THR A 137 17.57 -5.93 2.27
N ALA A 138 18.14 -6.89 3.01
CA ALA A 138 18.68 -8.12 2.47
C ALA A 138 17.63 -8.97 1.71
N ASP A 139 16.35 -8.83 2.03
CA ASP A 139 15.28 -9.55 1.35
C ASP A 139 15.03 -9.03 -0.08
N ALA A 140 15.56 -7.85 -0.43
CA ALA A 140 15.51 -7.35 -1.80
C ALA A 140 16.16 -8.34 -2.79
N LEU A 141 17.24 -9.04 -2.40
CA LEU A 141 17.95 -9.97 -3.28
C LEU A 141 17.10 -11.16 -3.76
N PRO A 142 16.53 -12.01 -2.86
CA PRO A 142 15.66 -13.10 -3.30
C PRO A 142 14.41 -12.58 -4.01
N ILE A 143 13.93 -11.39 -3.68
CA ILE A 143 12.78 -10.79 -4.34
C ILE A 143 13.08 -10.39 -5.78
N ILE A 144 14.20 -9.69 -6.01
CA ILE A 144 14.67 -9.34 -7.35
C ILE A 144 14.80 -10.61 -8.19
N LEU A 145 15.42 -11.66 -7.64
CA LEU A 145 15.54 -12.96 -8.34
C LEU A 145 14.17 -13.56 -8.72
N LEU A 146 13.21 -13.57 -7.80
CA LEU A 146 11.88 -14.15 -8.04
C LEU A 146 11.08 -13.37 -9.07
N VAL A 147 11.13 -12.03 -9.00
CA VAL A 147 10.45 -11.16 -9.96
C VAL A 147 11.08 -11.32 -11.35
N SER A 148 12.41 -11.28 -11.45
CA SER A 148 13.13 -11.45 -12.72
C SER A 148 12.97 -12.84 -13.31
N ALA A 149 12.82 -13.89 -12.49
CA ALA A 149 12.51 -15.24 -12.95
C ALA A 149 11.14 -15.35 -13.66
N VAL A 150 10.24 -14.39 -13.44
CA VAL A 150 8.96 -14.28 -14.17
C VAL A 150 9.09 -13.33 -15.36
N ILE A 151 9.68 -12.15 -15.17
CA ILE A 151 9.74 -11.10 -16.20
C ILE A 151 10.60 -11.55 -17.39
N ILE A 152 11.80 -12.09 -17.15
CA ILE A 152 12.76 -12.41 -18.22
C ILE A 152 12.20 -13.48 -19.19
N PRO A 153 11.67 -14.63 -18.73
CA PRO A 153 11.11 -15.62 -19.65
C PRO A 153 9.89 -15.10 -20.43
N LEU A 154 9.03 -14.30 -19.79
CA LEU A 154 7.89 -13.69 -20.47
C LEU A 154 8.34 -12.70 -21.54
N GLY A 155 9.36 -11.88 -21.26
CA GLY A 155 9.97 -10.96 -22.23
C GLY A 155 10.50 -11.69 -23.45
N ARG A 156 11.27 -12.76 -23.23
CA ARG A 156 11.82 -13.57 -24.33
C ARG A 156 10.75 -14.26 -25.16
N ALA A 157 9.72 -14.80 -24.52
CA ALA A 157 8.61 -15.45 -25.21
C ALA A 157 7.83 -14.44 -26.08
N HIS A 158 7.64 -13.24 -25.56
CA HIS A 158 6.98 -12.15 -26.26
C HIS A 158 7.79 -11.68 -27.47
N GLU A 159 9.06 -11.33 -27.27
CA GLU A 159 9.95 -10.91 -28.35
C GLU A 159 10.07 -11.99 -29.43
N SER A 160 10.22 -13.26 -29.05
CA SER A 160 10.27 -14.37 -29.99
C SER A 160 8.97 -14.51 -30.79
N PHE A 161 7.81 -14.28 -30.17
CA PHE A 161 6.53 -14.31 -30.88
C PHE A 161 6.46 -13.20 -31.91
N TYR A 162 6.76 -11.96 -31.55
CA TYR A 162 6.69 -10.82 -32.48
C TYR A 162 7.74 -10.90 -33.58
N ARG A 163 8.95 -11.36 -33.29
CA ARG A 163 9.99 -11.59 -34.29
C ARG A 163 9.56 -12.62 -35.34
N ASN A 164 8.89 -13.68 -34.91
CA ASN A 164 8.41 -14.74 -35.81
C ASN A 164 7.12 -14.36 -36.56
N ASN A 165 6.44 -13.28 -36.14
CA ASN A 165 5.17 -12.82 -36.71
C ASN A 165 5.24 -11.36 -37.16
N SER A 166 6.42 -10.84 -37.50
CA SER A 166 6.65 -9.40 -37.71
C SER A 166 5.85 -8.79 -38.86
N ASN A 167 5.45 -9.61 -39.84
CA ASN A 167 4.67 -9.20 -41.02
C ASN A 167 3.15 -9.19 -40.78
N TRP A 168 2.67 -9.50 -39.58
CA TRP A 168 1.25 -9.52 -39.26
C TRP A 168 0.54 -8.18 -39.53
N TYR A 169 1.19 -7.05 -39.23
CA TYR A 169 0.62 -5.72 -39.45
C TYR A 169 0.46 -5.43 -40.95
N GLU A 170 1.51 -5.71 -41.74
CA GLU A 170 1.48 -5.59 -43.20
C GLU A 170 0.40 -6.49 -43.82
N GLN A 171 0.19 -7.69 -43.28
CA GLN A 171 -0.88 -8.60 -43.72
C GLN A 171 -2.28 -8.06 -43.38
N ILE A 172 -2.43 -7.38 -42.24
CA ILE A 172 -3.68 -6.73 -41.84
C ILE A 172 -3.96 -5.55 -42.75
N GLU A 173 -2.99 -4.66 -42.93
CA GLU A 173 -3.09 -3.46 -43.77
C GLU A 173 -3.38 -3.82 -45.24
N ALA A 174 -2.76 -4.88 -45.77
CA ALA A 174 -3.00 -5.36 -47.14
C ALA A 174 -4.43 -5.88 -47.38
N GLN A 175 -5.18 -6.19 -46.31
CA GLN A 175 -6.58 -6.64 -46.39
C GLN A 175 -7.58 -5.51 -46.18
N MET A 176 -7.12 -4.29 -45.84
CA MET A 176 -8.00 -3.15 -45.58
C MET A 176 -8.63 -2.63 -46.87
N PRO A 177 -9.88 -2.15 -46.83
CA PRO A 177 -10.50 -1.49 -47.97
C PRO A 177 -9.71 -0.23 -48.33
N ALA A 178 -9.52 0.02 -49.62
CA ALA A 178 -8.88 1.24 -50.09
C ALA A 178 -9.68 2.48 -49.64
N GLN A 179 -8.98 3.51 -49.21
CA GLN A 179 -9.60 4.76 -48.80
C GLN A 179 -10.27 5.44 -50.01
N PRO A 180 -11.50 5.97 -49.89
CA PRO A 180 -12.12 6.75 -50.95
C PRO A 180 -11.27 7.98 -51.28
N GLU A 181 -11.02 8.22 -52.57
CA GLU A 181 -10.29 9.39 -53.06
C GLU A 181 -11.22 10.38 -53.75
N LEU A 182 -10.99 11.67 -53.53
CA LEU A 182 -11.68 12.73 -54.25
C LEU A 182 -10.93 13.00 -55.57
N THR A 183 -11.46 12.51 -56.69
CA THR A 183 -10.77 12.57 -57.98
C THR A 183 -10.94 13.90 -58.73
N THR A 184 -11.80 14.80 -58.26
CA THR A 184 -12.11 16.08 -58.91
C THR A 184 -11.47 17.26 -58.16
N THR A 185 -10.82 18.15 -58.90
CA THR A 185 -10.13 19.33 -58.33
C THR A 185 -11.07 20.45 -57.89
N ASN A 186 -12.33 20.45 -58.34
CA ASN A 186 -13.40 21.38 -57.94
C ASN A 186 -14.73 20.59 -57.81
N PRO A 187 -14.93 19.87 -56.71
CA PRO A 187 -16.13 19.05 -56.51
C PRO A 187 -17.39 19.93 -56.41
N THR A 188 -18.48 19.45 -57.00
CA THR A 188 -19.82 19.95 -56.74
C THR A 188 -20.27 19.60 -55.32
N THR A 189 -21.30 20.27 -54.80
CA THR A 189 -21.86 19.96 -53.47
C THR A 189 -22.29 18.49 -53.36
N GLN A 190 -22.86 17.93 -54.43
CA GLN A 190 -23.28 16.53 -54.47
C GLN A 190 -22.07 15.57 -54.39
N GLU A 191 -21.01 15.84 -55.16
CA GLU A 191 -19.78 15.03 -55.11
C GLU A 191 -19.12 15.08 -53.73
N LEU A 192 -19.19 16.21 -53.04
CA LEU A 192 -18.70 16.35 -51.66
C LEU A 192 -19.56 15.56 -50.67
N GLU A 193 -20.89 15.60 -50.81
CA GLU A 193 -21.81 14.82 -49.98
C GLU A 193 -21.61 13.31 -50.19
N ASP A 194 -21.48 12.87 -51.44
CA ASP A 194 -21.25 11.47 -51.79
C ASP A 194 -19.88 11.00 -51.27
N PHE A 195 -18.84 11.83 -51.37
CA PHE A 195 -17.53 11.56 -50.78
C PHE A 195 -17.59 11.46 -49.26
N ASN A 196 -18.24 12.40 -48.57
CA ASN A 196 -18.38 12.37 -47.12
C ASN A 196 -19.13 11.12 -46.65
N LYS A 197 -20.17 10.72 -47.38
CA LYS A 197 -20.91 9.49 -47.12
C LYS A 197 -20.02 8.25 -47.33
N ALA A 198 -19.30 8.17 -48.44
CA ALA A 198 -18.37 7.08 -48.72
C ALA A 198 -17.24 7.00 -47.68
N MET A 199 -16.74 8.15 -47.21
CA MET A 199 -15.74 8.23 -46.16
C MET A 199 -16.28 7.75 -44.81
N ALA A 200 -17.53 8.11 -44.46
CA ALA A 200 -18.17 7.62 -43.25
C ALA A 200 -18.40 6.10 -43.29
N GLU A 201 -18.87 5.57 -44.43
CA GLU A 201 -19.03 4.13 -44.65
C GLU A 201 -17.68 3.39 -44.61
N TRP A 202 -16.64 3.96 -45.23
CA TRP A 202 -15.28 3.42 -45.18
C TRP A 202 -14.73 3.42 -43.75
N ASN A 203 -14.88 4.51 -42.99
CA ASN A 203 -14.41 4.58 -41.59
C ASN A 203 -15.07 3.51 -40.72
N ASP A 204 -16.37 3.31 -40.87
CA ASP A 204 -17.14 2.29 -40.14
C ASP A 204 -16.72 0.86 -40.54
N GLN A 205 -16.57 0.60 -41.85
CA GLN A 205 -16.08 -0.68 -42.35
C GLN A 205 -14.63 -0.96 -41.91
N HIS A 206 -13.73 0.01 -42.10
CA HIS A 206 -12.33 -0.06 -41.71
C HIS A 206 -12.21 -0.33 -40.21
N SER A 207 -12.94 0.40 -39.37
CA SER A 207 -12.90 0.20 -37.91
C SER A 207 -13.40 -1.19 -37.50
N ARG A 208 -14.49 -1.69 -38.10
CA ARG A 208 -14.97 -3.06 -37.84
C ARG A 208 -13.96 -4.11 -38.26
N MET A 209 -13.46 -4.04 -39.49
CA MET A 209 -12.47 -4.99 -40.01
C MET A 209 -11.17 -4.94 -39.18
N TRP A 210 -10.70 -3.75 -38.85
CA TRP A 210 -9.56 -3.54 -37.98
C TRP A 210 -9.76 -4.23 -36.63
N ASN A 211 -10.88 -4.00 -35.96
CA ASN A 211 -11.18 -4.59 -34.66
C ASN A 211 -11.29 -6.12 -34.75
N GLU A 212 -11.98 -6.67 -35.75
CA GLU A 212 -12.11 -8.13 -35.93
C GLU A 212 -10.75 -8.80 -36.19
N MET A 213 -9.93 -8.22 -37.07
CA MET A 213 -8.61 -8.74 -37.40
C MET A 213 -7.66 -8.61 -36.22
N TRP A 214 -7.73 -7.50 -35.48
CA TRP A 214 -6.95 -7.29 -34.27
C TRP A 214 -7.32 -8.28 -33.17
N ASP A 215 -8.62 -8.51 -32.94
CA ASP A 215 -9.12 -9.51 -32.01
C ASP A 215 -8.67 -10.92 -32.37
N GLU A 216 -8.72 -11.26 -33.65
CA GLU A 216 -8.24 -12.56 -34.13
C GLU A 216 -6.72 -12.70 -33.95
N ALA A 217 -5.95 -11.68 -34.31
CA ALA A 217 -4.51 -11.64 -34.07
C ALA A 217 -4.19 -11.75 -32.57
N TYR A 218 -4.97 -11.10 -31.72
CA TYR A 218 -4.86 -11.17 -30.27
C TYR A 218 -5.15 -12.57 -29.73
N ARG A 219 -6.22 -13.22 -30.22
CA ARG A 219 -6.59 -14.61 -29.87
C ARG A 219 -5.56 -15.64 -30.33
N ARG A 220 -4.82 -15.36 -31.41
CA ARG A 220 -3.73 -16.23 -31.89
C ARG A 220 -2.47 -16.17 -31.02
N ARG A 221 -2.28 -15.11 -30.23
CA ARG A 221 -1.15 -15.02 -29.30
C ARG A 221 -1.23 -16.17 -28.29
N PRO A 222 -0.11 -16.87 -28.01
CA PRO A 222 -0.04 -17.78 -26.89
C PRO A 222 -0.48 -17.09 -25.60
N TRP A 223 -1.17 -17.82 -24.72
CA TRP A 223 -1.76 -17.25 -23.49
C TRP A 223 -0.77 -16.42 -22.66
N HIS A 224 0.48 -16.88 -22.54
CA HIS A 224 1.53 -16.20 -21.77
C HIS A 224 2.07 -14.93 -22.44
N VAL A 225 2.01 -14.82 -23.78
CA VAL A 225 2.35 -13.59 -24.52
C VAL A 225 1.21 -12.59 -24.39
N ARG A 226 -0.02 -13.09 -24.51
CA ARG A 226 -1.26 -12.32 -24.41
C ARG A 226 -1.40 -11.64 -23.04
N HIS A 227 -1.26 -12.42 -21.97
CA HIS A 227 -1.42 -11.94 -20.60
C HIS A 227 -0.08 -11.63 -19.90
N GLY A 228 1.01 -11.50 -20.66
CA GLY A 228 2.35 -11.29 -20.10
C GLY A 228 2.41 -10.06 -19.18
N GLY A 229 1.91 -8.91 -19.64
CA GLY A 229 1.83 -7.69 -18.83
C GLY A 229 0.97 -7.87 -17.57
N THR A 230 -0.14 -8.61 -17.67
CA THR A 230 -0.99 -8.95 -16.53
C THR A 230 -0.24 -9.76 -15.49
N ILE A 231 0.45 -10.84 -15.90
CA ILE A 231 1.25 -11.70 -15.03
C ILE A 231 2.35 -10.88 -14.33
N ILE A 232 3.01 -9.97 -15.06
CA ILE A 232 4.03 -9.08 -14.49
C ILE A 232 3.41 -8.15 -13.44
N GLY A 233 2.29 -7.50 -13.73
CA GLY A 233 1.58 -6.64 -12.78
C GLY A 233 1.20 -7.36 -11.48
N TYR A 234 0.61 -8.56 -11.60
CA TYR A 234 0.30 -9.39 -10.44
C TYR A 234 1.54 -9.79 -9.64
N THR A 235 2.61 -10.15 -10.34
CA THR A 235 3.89 -10.53 -9.71
C THR A 235 4.44 -9.38 -8.88
N ILE A 236 4.43 -8.15 -9.42
CA ILE A 236 4.86 -6.94 -8.72
C ILE A 236 3.97 -6.68 -7.50
N CYS A 237 2.64 -6.70 -7.67
CA CYS A 237 1.70 -6.45 -6.58
C CYS A 237 1.83 -7.47 -5.44
N LEU A 238 1.91 -8.76 -5.77
CA LEU A 238 2.11 -9.85 -4.80
C LEU A 238 3.45 -9.71 -4.08
N THR A 239 4.49 -9.29 -4.79
CA THR A 239 5.81 -9.04 -4.21
C THR A 239 5.77 -7.90 -3.19
N PHE A 240 5.13 -6.77 -3.49
CA PHE A 240 4.97 -5.67 -2.53
C PHE A 240 4.12 -6.08 -1.33
N ALA A 241 3.03 -6.82 -1.54
CA ALA A 241 2.22 -7.35 -0.46
C ALA A 241 3.02 -8.30 0.44
N TRP A 242 3.88 -9.13 -0.16
CA TRP A 242 4.75 -10.05 0.56
C TRP A 242 5.84 -9.31 1.34
N LEU A 243 6.47 -8.29 0.76
CA LEU A 243 7.42 -7.38 1.44
C LEU A 243 6.79 -6.72 2.66
N LEU A 244 5.59 -6.17 2.50
CA LEU A 244 4.87 -5.55 3.59
C LEU A 244 4.56 -6.58 4.70
N TRP A 245 4.14 -7.79 4.32
CA TRP A 245 3.94 -8.89 5.26
C TRP A 245 5.24 -9.25 6.00
N ILE A 246 6.36 -9.39 5.31
CA ILE A 246 7.68 -9.67 5.89
C ILE A 246 8.03 -8.59 6.93
N LEU A 247 7.94 -7.31 6.54
CA LEU A 247 8.28 -6.18 7.41
C LEU A 247 7.38 -6.12 8.65
N LEU A 248 6.06 -6.28 8.48
CA LEU A 248 5.12 -6.29 9.61
C LEU A 248 5.36 -7.51 10.53
N ARG A 249 5.71 -8.67 9.99
CA ARG A 249 6.03 -9.86 10.78
C ARG A 249 7.34 -9.71 11.54
N ALA A 250 8.35 -9.08 10.93
CA ALA A 250 9.63 -8.78 11.55
C ALA A 250 9.50 -7.72 12.64
N ALA A 251 8.88 -6.58 12.34
CA ALA A 251 8.62 -5.50 13.29
C ALA A 251 7.75 -5.98 14.47
N GLY A 252 6.75 -6.80 14.19
CA GLY A 252 5.85 -7.37 15.21
C GLY A 252 6.44 -8.54 16.00
N ALA A 253 7.67 -8.98 15.75
CA ALA A 253 8.25 -10.13 16.41
C ALA A 253 8.37 -9.90 17.94
N LYS A 254 8.07 -10.93 18.75
CA LYS A 254 8.14 -10.84 20.22
C LYS A 254 9.55 -10.45 20.65
N ARG A 255 9.67 -9.40 21.47
CA ARG A 255 10.96 -8.90 21.97
C ARG A 255 11.17 -9.30 23.42
N SER A 256 12.39 -9.70 23.76
CA SER A 256 12.78 -9.98 25.15
C SER A 256 13.16 -8.67 25.84
N ILE A 257 12.17 -7.96 26.38
CA ILE A 257 12.35 -6.67 27.04
C ILE A 257 11.97 -6.82 28.52
N ALA A 258 12.79 -6.27 29.41
CA ALA A 258 12.44 -6.14 30.82
C ALA A 258 11.34 -5.07 30.95
N PRO A 259 10.15 -5.40 31.51
CA PRO A 259 9.10 -4.42 31.74
C PRO A 259 9.61 -3.23 32.54
N ILE A 260 9.15 -2.02 32.21
CA ILE A 260 9.43 -0.85 33.03
C ILE A 260 8.55 -0.97 34.29
N PRO A 261 9.12 -0.96 35.50
CA PRO A 261 8.31 -0.94 36.71
C PRO A 261 7.57 0.40 36.78
N HIS A 262 6.25 0.35 36.71
CA HIS A 262 5.37 1.49 36.94
C HIS A 262 4.77 1.38 38.34
N PRO A 263 4.57 2.50 39.06
CA PRO A 263 3.81 2.44 40.30
C PRO A 263 2.39 1.94 39.99
N PRO A 264 1.78 1.13 40.86
CA PRO A 264 0.38 0.76 40.70
C PRO A 264 -0.46 2.04 40.78
N THR A 265 -1.38 2.22 39.83
CA THR A 265 -2.24 3.40 39.73
C THR A 265 -3.71 3.01 39.69
N CYS A 266 -4.61 3.91 40.09
CA CYS A 266 -6.03 3.71 39.91
C CYS A 266 -6.36 3.72 38.42
N GLU A 267 -7.05 2.68 37.91
CA GLU A 267 -7.38 2.60 36.49
C GLU A 267 -8.38 3.69 36.06
N PHE A 268 -9.12 4.28 36.99
CA PHE A 268 -10.06 5.35 36.70
C PHE A 268 -9.40 6.73 36.64
N CYS A 269 -8.71 7.16 37.71
CA CYS A 269 -8.15 8.51 37.81
C CYS A 269 -6.63 8.60 37.66
N GLY A 270 -5.91 7.48 37.65
CA GLY A 270 -4.44 7.45 37.57
C GLY A 270 -3.71 7.73 38.89
N TYR A 271 -4.42 7.88 40.01
CA TYR A 271 -3.79 8.11 41.32
C TYR A 271 -2.87 6.96 41.73
N ASN A 272 -1.71 7.26 42.33
CA ASN A 272 -0.76 6.26 42.78
C ASN A 272 -1.29 5.45 43.97
N LEU A 273 -1.43 4.14 43.81
CA LEU A 273 -1.95 3.19 44.79
C LEU A 273 -0.85 2.41 45.52
N LEU A 274 0.43 2.80 45.42
CA LEU A 274 1.57 2.04 45.96
C LEU A 274 1.43 1.71 47.46
N VAL A 275 0.81 2.62 48.22
CA VAL A 275 0.64 2.49 49.68
C VAL A 275 -0.82 2.30 50.08
N THR A 276 -1.71 2.06 49.12
CA THR A 276 -3.15 1.99 49.35
C THR A 276 -3.57 0.52 49.51
N PRO A 277 -4.22 0.13 50.63
CA PRO A 277 -4.64 -1.25 50.87
C PRO A 277 -5.54 -1.81 49.76
N MET A 278 -5.45 -3.12 49.48
CA MET A 278 -6.24 -3.76 48.41
C MET A 278 -7.75 -3.69 48.67
N ASP A 279 -8.17 -3.74 49.93
CA ASP A 279 -9.56 -3.68 50.37
C ASP A 279 -10.10 -2.24 50.51
N SER A 280 -9.27 -1.22 50.28
CA SER A 280 -9.69 0.17 50.37
C SER A 280 -10.17 0.74 49.03
N ARG A 281 -10.53 2.03 49.05
CA ARG A 281 -10.89 2.81 47.87
C ARG A 281 -9.77 3.78 47.50
N CYS A 282 -9.74 4.17 46.23
CA CYS A 282 -8.88 5.22 45.72
C CYS A 282 -9.21 6.55 46.44
N PRO A 283 -8.23 7.24 47.04
CA PRO A 283 -8.47 8.51 47.73
C PRO A 283 -9.05 9.61 46.84
N GLU A 284 -8.66 9.65 45.57
CA GLU A 284 -9.11 10.70 44.62
C GLU A 284 -10.52 10.48 44.08
N CYS A 285 -10.86 9.25 43.68
CA CYS A 285 -12.09 8.99 42.92
C CYS A 285 -13.04 7.98 43.57
N GLY A 286 -12.65 7.37 44.69
CA GLY A 286 -13.45 6.38 45.40
C GLY A 286 -13.54 4.99 44.74
N GLU A 287 -12.88 4.77 43.60
CA GLU A 287 -12.83 3.47 42.92
C GLU A 287 -12.19 2.41 43.85
N PRO A 288 -12.79 1.22 44.05
CA PRO A 288 -12.15 0.14 44.81
C PRO A 288 -10.77 -0.20 44.24
N VAL A 289 -9.76 -0.34 45.11
CA VAL A 289 -8.39 -0.69 44.69
C VAL A 289 -8.36 -2.03 43.97
N LEU A 290 -9.17 -3.00 44.41
CA LEU A 290 -9.39 -4.27 43.72
C LEU A 290 -9.74 -4.08 42.24
N ASN A 291 -10.60 -3.11 41.90
CA ASN A 291 -10.98 -2.85 40.51
C ASN A 291 -9.86 -2.23 39.66
N SER A 292 -8.73 -1.85 40.26
CA SER A 292 -7.55 -1.32 39.57
C SER A 292 -6.35 -2.28 39.56
N LEU A 293 -6.22 -3.12 40.59
CA LEU A 293 -5.05 -3.95 40.81
C LEU A 293 -5.31 -5.47 40.72
N ALA A 294 -6.56 -5.92 40.80
CA ALA A 294 -6.88 -7.34 40.78
C ALA A 294 -6.38 -8.03 39.48
N PRO A 295 -6.12 -9.36 39.53
CA PRO A 295 -5.60 -10.11 38.38
C PRO A 295 -6.47 -10.00 37.10
N ASP A 296 -7.76 -9.81 37.26
CA ASP A 296 -8.81 -9.90 36.24
C ASP A 296 -9.36 -8.54 35.75
N VAL A 297 -8.82 -7.42 36.24
CA VAL A 297 -9.29 -6.05 35.95
C VAL A 297 -9.41 -5.76 34.45
N ARG A 298 -8.56 -6.39 33.61
CA ARG A 298 -8.64 -6.28 32.15
C ARG A 298 -8.81 -7.65 31.51
N PRO A 299 -10.06 -8.11 31.31
CA PRO A 299 -10.30 -9.44 30.72
C PRO A 299 -9.84 -9.51 29.26
N GLY A 300 -9.64 -8.39 28.56
CA GLY A 300 -9.33 -8.34 27.13
C GLY A 300 -10.55 -7.95 26.30
N THR A 301 -10.34 -7.70 25.01
CA THR A 301 -11.42 -7.29 24.10
C THR A 301 -12.26 -8.49 23.65
N PRO A 302 -13.50 -8.29 23.13
CA PRO A 302 -14.28 -9.37 22.55
C PRO A 302 -13.53 -10.21 21.51
N TRP A 303 -12.66 -9.58 20.72
CA TRP A 303 -11.84 -10.27 19.71
C TRP A 303 -10.78 -11.21 20.31
N GLU A 304 -10.22 -10.87 21.47
CA GLU A 304 -9.33 -11.78 22.19
C GLU A 304 -10.08 -13.05 22.63
N HIS A 305 -11.35 -12.89 23.01
CA HIS A 305 -12.27 -13.97 23.40
C HIS A 305 -13.13 -14.52 22.26
N ARG A 306 -12.74 -14.32 21.00
CA ARG A 306 -13.54 -14.72 19.82
C ARG A 306 -13.87 -16.21 19.75
N ARG A 307 -13.09 -17.06 20.42
CA ARG A 307 -13.36 -18.51 20.53
C ARG A 307 -14.56 -18.81 21.44
N GLU A 308 -14.82 -17.95 22.42
CA GLU A 308 -15.91 -18.09 23.40
C GLU A 308 -17.15 -17.32 22.95
N VAL A 309 -16.97 -16.10 22.43
CA VAL A 309 -18.06 -15.19 22.01
C VAL A 309 -18.57 -15.51 20.60
N GLY A 310 -17.77 -16.19 19.79
CA GLY A 310 -18.01 -16.44 18.37
C GLY A 310 -17.37 -15.37 17.47
N PHE A 311 -16.80 -15.80 16.34
CA PHE A 311 -15.96 -14.97 15.46
C PHE A 311 -16.68 -13.71 14.96
N LEU A 312 -17.85 -13.86 14.32
CA LEU A 312 -18.60 -12.74 13.73
C LEU A 312 -19.10 -11.76 14.79
N LYS A 313 -19.60 -12.28 15.91
CA LYS A 313 -20.09 -11.46 17.03
C LYS A 313 -18.96 -10.66 17.67
N ALA A 314 -17.79 -11.28 17.87
CA ALA A 314 -16.61 -10.63 18.38
C ALA A 314 -16.08 -9.56 17.42
N TRP A 315 -16.03 -9.88 16.12
CA TRP A 315 -15.64 -8.97 15.05
C TRP A 315 -16.53 -7.72 15.07
N TRP A 316 -17.85 -7.91 14.97
CA TRP A 316 -18.83 -6.83 14.95
C TRP A 316 -18.78 -5.96 16.22
N ARG A 317 -18.79 -6.59 17.40
CA ARG A 317 -18.75 -5.85 18.67
C ARG A 317 -17.48 -5.02 18.82
N CYS A 318 -16.31 -5.57 18.49
CA CYS A 318 -15.07 -4.80 18.55
C CYS A 318 -15.10 -3.56 17.63
N SER A 319 -15.63 -3.70 16.41
CA SER A 319 -15.70 -2.59 15.45
C SER A 319 -16.67 -1.50 15.88
N VAL A 320 -17.86 -1.90 16.33
CA VAL A 320 -18.91 -0.97 16.78
C VAL A 320 -18.52 -0.30 18.09
N ASP A 321 -18.09 -1.06 19.08
CA ASP A 321 -17.73 -0.51 20.39
C ASP A 321 -16.49 0.40 20.29
N ALA A 322 -15.54 0.14 19.39
CA ALA A 322 -14.40 1.03 19.18
C ALA A 322 -14.83 2.43 18.70
N VAL A 323 -15.87 2.52 17.88
CA VAL A 323 -16.38 3.79 17.35
C VAL A 323 -17.35 4.47 18.32
N PHE A 324 -18.33 3.74 18.83
CA PHE A 324 -19.44 4.32 19.60
C PHE A 324 -19.24 4.26 21.11
N ARG A 325 -18.34 3.39 21.60
CA ARG A 325 -18.04 3.23 23.03
C ARG A 325 -16.52 3.16 23.27
N PRO A 326 -15.73 4.12 22.75
CA PRO A 326 -14.27 4.03 22.74
C PRO A 326 -13.67 3.84 24.14
N GLN A 327 -14.28 4.40 25.19
CA GLN A 327 -13.85 4.23 26.57
C GLN A 327 -14.00 2.78 27.06
N THR A 328 -15.02 2.06 26.59
CA THR A 328 -15.23 0.65 26.95
C THR A 328 -14.13 -0.22 26.38
N ILE A 329 -13.77 -0.01 25.10
CA ILE A 329 -12.60 -0.67 24.49
C ILE A 329 -11.31 -0.26 25.19
N GLY A 330 -11.14 1.03 25.50
CA GLY A 330 -9.97 1.54 26.21
C GLY A 330 -9.71 0.85 27.55
N ARG A 331 -10.77 0.52 28.31
CA ARG A 331 -10.68 -0.25 29.57
C ARG A 331 -10.34 -1.73 29.37
N GLN A 332 -10.46 -2.26 28.17
CA GLN A 332 -10.18 -3.67 27.86
C GLN A 332 -8.79 -3.90 27.26
N ILE A 333 -8.15 -2.85 26.72
CA ILE A 333 -6.80 -2.93 26.13
C ILE A 333 -5.76 -3.27 27.20
N ARG A 334 -4.85 -4.20 26.87
CA ARG A 334 -3.73 -4.60 27.73
C ARG A 334 -2.43 -3.99 27.20
N LEU A 335 -1.68 -3.30 28.05
CA LEU A 335 -0.50 -2.53 27.62
C LEU A 335 0.83 -3.29 27.79
N ILE A 336 0.97 -4.12 28.83
CA ILE A 336 2.25 -4.76 29.22
C ILE A 336 2.40 -6.12 28.55
N THR A 337 1.30 -6.85 28.36
CA THR A 337 1.29 -8.14 27.65
C THR A 337 0.38 -8.14 26.42
N PRO A 338 0.62 -7.25 25.43
CA PRO A 338 -0.21 -7.21 24.24
C PRO A 338 -0.05 -8.53 23.48
N GLY A 339 -1.15 -9.28 23.39
CA GLY A 339 -1.24 -10.40 22.46
C GLY A 339 -1.18 -9.90 21.00
N THR A 340 -1.08 -10.82 20.05
CA THR A 340 -1.12 -10.47 18.62
C THR A 340 -2.55 -10.37 18.07
N ALA A 341 -3.57 -10.36 18.93
CA ALA A 341 -4.97 -10.47 18.53
C ALA A 341 -5.43 -9.28 17.68
N HIS A 342 -5.08 -8.04 18.09
CA HIS A 342 -5.37 -6.81 17.34
C HIS A 342 -4.84 -6.85 15.90
N ARG A 343 -3.67 -7.47 15.67
CA ARG A 343 -3.09 -7.61 14.33
C ARG A 343 -3.92 -8.54 13.44
N TRP A 344 -4.42 -9.64 14.00
CA TRP A 344 -5.33 -10.55 13.29
C TRP A 344 -6.71 -9.94 13.08
N PHE A 345 -7.16 -9.09 13.99
CA PHE A 345 -8.37 -8.30 13.80
C PHE A 345 -8.23 -7.42 12.57
N PHE A 346 -7.18 -6.59 12.52
CA PHE A 346 -6.87 -5.76 11.35
C PHE A 346 -6.68 -6.60 10.07
N ALA A 347 -5.94 -7.72 10.14
CA ALA A 347 -5.73 -8.59 8.99
C ALA A 347 -7.04 -9.13 8.39
N SER A 348 -8.08 -9.35 9.21
CA SER A 348 -9.40 -9.78 8.73
C SER A 348 -10.10 -8.73 7.84
N TYR A 349 -9.67 -7.47 7.91
CA TYR A 349 -10.20 -6.37 7.10
C TYR A 349 -9.44 -6.17 5.78
N LEU A 350 -8.24 -6.74 5.59
CA LEU A 350 -7.45 -6.55 4.37
C LEU A 350 -8.19 -6.98 3.08
N PRO A 351 -8.94 -8.10 3.06
CA PRO A 351 -9.77 -8.44 1.89
C PRO A 351 -10.85 -7.39 1.59
N ILE A 352 -11.42 -6.76 2.61
CA ILE A 352 -12.44 -5.73 2.46
C ILE A 352 -11.81 -4.47 1.82
N PHE A 353 -10.65 -4.05 2.30
CA PHE A 353 -9.92 -2.92 1.70
C PHE A 353 -9.52 -3.20 0.25
N PHE A 354 -9.08 -4.43 -0.05
CA PHE A 354 -8.79 -4.84 -1.42
C PHE A 354 -10.03 -4.70 -2.32
N LEU A 355 -11.18 -5.22 -1.88
CA LEU A 355 -12.43 -5.14 -2.64
C LEU A 355 -12.92 -3.70 -2.82
N ILE A 356 -12.75 -2.83 -1.83
CA ILE A 356 -13.09 -1.40 -1.95
C ILE A 356 -12.21 -0.71 -3.00
N GLY A 357 -10.90 -0.97 -2.98
CA GLY A 357 -9.99 -0.42 -3.99
C GLY A 357 -10.33 -0.91 -5.40
N TYR A 358 -10.64 -2.20 -5.55
CA TYR A 358 -11.13 -2.78 -6.80
C TYR A 358 -12.43 -2.13 -7.27
N ALA A 359 -13.41 -2.00 -6.38
CA ALA A 359 -14.72 -1.40 -6.67
C ALA A 359 -14.61 0.08 -7.04
N MET A 360 -13.64 0.80 -6.47
CA MET A 360 -13.35 2.18 -6.84
C MET A 360 -12.93 2.28 -8.31
N LEU A 361 -12.04 1.39 -8.79
CA LEU A 361 -11.67 1.36 -10.21
C LEU A 361 -12.87 1.02 -11.10
N LEU A 362 -13.68 0.02 -10.71
CA LEU A 362 -14.91 -0.30 -11.43
C LEU A 362 -15.80 0.94 -11.57
N GLY A 363 -16.00 1.68 -10.48
CA GLY A 363 -16.78 2.92 -10.49
C GLY A 363 -16.20 3.97 -11.43
N MET A 364 -14.88 4.13 -11.47
CA MET A 364 -14.19 5.05 -12.38
C MET A 364 -14.37 4.66 -13.85
N VAL A 365 -14.21 3.38 -14.20
CA VAL A 365 -14.39 2.88 -15.57
C VAL A 365 -15.84 3.03 -16.03
N GLN A 366 -16.81 2.65 -15.18
CA GLN A 366 -18.22 2.82 -15.51
C GLN A 366 -18.62 4.29 -15.64
N GLY A 367 -18.02 5.15 -14.81
CA GLY A 367 -18.18 6.61 -14.92
C GLY A 367 -17.68 7.16 -16.25
N HIS A 368 -16.52 6.68 -16.71
CA HIS A 368 -15.98 7.03 -18.03
C HIS A 368 -16.91 6.58 -19.16
N ASN A 369 -17.27 5.29 -19.20
CA ASN A 369 -18.15 4.74 -20.25
C ASN A 369 -19.51 5.48 -20.31
N TRP A 370 -20.08 5.80 -19.14
CA TRP A 370 -21.33 6.55 -19.08
C TRP A 370 -21.17 7.98 -19.59
N ALA A 371 -20.03 8.62 -19.36
CA ALA A 371 -19.76 9.99 -19.80
C ALA A 371 -19.47 10.06 -21.32
N THR A 372 -18.69 9.13 -21.86
CA THR A 372 -18.32 9.10 -23.30
C THR A 372 -19.39 8.49 -24.19
N GLY A 373 -20.20 7.57 -23.64
CA GLY A 373 -21.07 6.72 -24.46
C GLY A 373 -20.31 5.59 -25.17
N ASP A 374 -19.00 5.45 -24.92
CA ASP A 374 -18.19 4.37 -25.46
C ASP A 374 -18.40 3.08 -24.65
N ASN A 375 -18.99 2.09 -25.30
CA ASN A 375 -19.11 0.72 -24.78
C ASN A 375 -17.95 -0.14 -25.28
N GLU A 376 -16.70 0.31 -25.15
CA GLU A 376 -15.54 -0.53 -25.47
C GLU A 376 -15.38 -1.64 -24.42
N GLU A 377 -16.18 -2.69 -24.56
CA GLU A 377 -16.22 -3.85 -23.64
C GLU A 377 -14.86 -4.56 -23.56
N ILE A 378 -14.05 -4.55 -24.64
CA ILE A 378 -12.83 -5.34 -24.75
C ILE A 378 -11.66 -4.72 -23.96
N HIS A 379 -11.45 -3.40 -24.03
CA HIS A 379 -10.43 -2.71 -23.23
C HIS A 379 -10.77 -2.69 -21.73
N SER A 380 -12.07 -2.72 -21.39
CA SER A 380 -12.52 -2.73 -20.00
C SER A 380 -12.13 -4.02 -19.25
N ALA A 381 -12.17 -5.19 -19.90
CA ALA A 381 -11.88 -6.46 -19.22
C ALA A 381 -10.41 -6.61 -18.83
N GLU A 382 -9.48 -6.24 -19.72
CA GLU A 382 -8.04 -6.29 -19.44
C GLU A 382 -7.62 -5.25 -18.41
N LEU A 383 -8.17 -4.04 -18.54
CA LEU A 383 -7.97 -2.97 -17.56
C LEU A 383 -8.43 -3.43 -16.16
N LEU A 384 -9.59 -4.07 -16.05
CA LEU A 384 -10.09 -4.56 -14.76
C LEU A 384 -9.26 -5.72 -14.21
N LEU A 385 -8.83 -6.65 -15.07
CA LEU A 385 -7.98 -7.78 -14.67
C LEU A 385 -6.58 -7.34 -14.22
N PHE A 386 -6.05 -6.24 -14.75
CA PHE A 386 -4.73 -5.72 -14.40
C PHE A 386 -4.78 -4.65 -13.30
N ALA A 387 -5.51 -3.57 -13.54
CA ALA A 387 -5.53 -2.41 -12.65
C ALA A 387 -6.41 -2.66 -11.42
N GLY A 388 -7.47 -3.46 -11.52
CA GLY A 388 -8.36 -3.75 -10.38
C GLY A 388 -7.61 -4.27 -9.15
N PRO A 389 -6.82 -5.35 -9.28
CA PRO A 389 -5.96 -5.84 -8.19
C PRO A 389 -4.96 -4.79 -7.72
N ALA A 390 -4.29 -4.08 -8.63
CA ALA A 390 -3.31 -3.06 -8.28
C ALA A 390 -3.93 -1.98 -7.38
N PHE A 391 -5.11 -1.47 -7.73
CA PHE A 391 -5.89 -0.54 -6.91
C PHE A 391 -6.29 -1.14 -5.55
N GLY A 392 -6.68 -2.42 -5.53
CA GLY A 392 -6.96 -3.15 -4.29
C GLY A 392 -5.74 -3.22 -3.36
N TYR A 393 -4.56 -3.54 -3.90
CA TYR A 393 -3.31 -3.57 -3.14
C TYR A 393 -2.89 -2.19 -2.65
N ILE A 394 -2.92 -1.18 -3.53
CA ILE A 394 -2.59 0.21 -3.18
C ILE A 394 -3.47 0.69 -2.03
N ASN A 395 -4.78 0.45 -2.09
CA ASN A 395 -5.69 0.82 -1.01
C ASN A 395 -5.31 0.09 0.31
N GLY A 396 -5.01 -1.20 0.24
CA GLY A 396 -4.55 -1.96 1.41
C GLY A 396 -3.27 -1.39 2.03
N VAL A 397 -2.26 -1.03 1.21
CA VAL A 397 -1.00 -0.43 1.64
C VAL A 397 -1.24 0.95 2.27
N CYS A 398 -2.04 1.80 1.62
CA CYS A 398 -2.41 3.12 2.14
C CYS A 398 -3.10 3.02 3.51
N VAL A 399 -4.02 2.06 3.68
CA VAL A 399 -4.68 1.83 4.96
C VAL A 399 -3.71 1.37 6.05
N VAL A 400 -2.76 0.48 5.73
CA VAL A 400 -1.68 0.11 6.66
C VAL A 400 -0.86 1.34 7.06
N ALA A 401 -0.48 2.18 6.10
CA ALA A 401 0.29 3.40 6.34
C ALA A 401 -0.48 4.39 7.23
N ILE A 402 -1.77 4.63 6.95
CA ILE A 402 -2.66 5.49 7.74
C ILE A 402 -2.76 4.99 9.19
N LEU A 403 -2.98 3.68 9.37
CA LEU A 403 -3.10 3.06 10.68
C LEU A 403 -1.80 3.22 11.49
N LEU A 404 -0.65 2.95 10.86
CA LEU A 404 0.67 3.08 11.48
C LEU A 404 1.00 4.53 11.82
N LEU A 405 0.74 5.46 10.89
CA LEU A 405 0.94 6.89 11.09
C LEU A 405 0.10 7.40 12.26
N ALA A 406 -1.20 7.08 12.28
CA ALA A 406 -2.10 7.51 13.35
C ALA A 406 -1.68 6.97 14.72
N ALA A 407 -1.33 5.68 14.80
CA ALA A 407 -0.82 5.08 16.02
C ALA A 407 0.48 5.74 16.50
N GLY A 408 1.38 6.09 15.56
CA GLY A 408 2.62 6.81 15.83
C GLY A 408 2.38 8.22 16.36
N LEU A 409 1.57 9.02 15.67
CA LEU A 409 1.24 10.39 16.05
C LEU A 409 0.59 10.46 17.45
N VAL A 410 -0.42 9.63 17.71
CA VAL A 410 -1.08 9.61 19.02
C VAL A 410 -0.15 9.07 20.10
N GLY A 411 0.69 8.07 19.78
CA GLY A 411 1.69 7.56 20.73
C GLY A 411 2.73 8.61 21.12
N ILE A 412 3.14 9.48 20.18
CA ILE A 412 4.03 10.62 20.44
C ILE A 412 3.35 11.66 21.29
N TYR A 413 2.10 12.00 20.95
CA TYR A 413 1.31 12.93 21.75
C TYR A 413 1.30 12.51 23.22
N TYR A 414 0.96 11.26 23.52
CA TYR A 414 0.98 10.73 24.89
C TYR A 414 2.37 10.65 25.51
N ARG A 415 3.40 10.39 24.72
CA ARG A 415 4.78 10.44 25.20
C ARG A 415 5.16 11.84 25.66
N ILE A 416 4.72 12.87 24.95
CA ILE A 416 5.00 14.27 25.29
C ILE A 416 4.16 14.71 26.50
N SER A 417 2.87 14.36 26.54
CA SER A 417 1.95 14.82 27.59
C SER A 417 2.03 14.04 28.91
N GLU A 418 2.14 12.70 28.85
CA GLU A 418 2.07 11.82 30.03
C GLU A 418 3.42 11.20 30.39
N THR A 419 4.49 11.47 29.62
CA THR A 419 5.84 10.87 29.73
C THR A 419 5.93 9.34 29.54
N ARG A 420 4.78 8.65 29.50
CA ARG A 420 4.65 7.20 29.30
C ARG A 420 4.64 6.85 27.81
N ASN A 421 5.29 5.74 27.45
CA ASN A 421 5.21 5.22 26.08
C ASN A 421 3.94 4.36 25.94
N LEU A 422 2.94 4.89 25.23
CA LEU A 422 1.67 4.21 25.00
C LEU A 422 1.54 3.62 23.58
N LEU A 423 2.64 3.54 22.81
CA LEU A 423 2.62 3.06 21.42
C LEU A 423 2.00 1.66 21.25
N SER A 424 2.19 0.75 22.21
CA SER A 424 1.58 -0.58 22.19
C SER A 424 0.06 -0.53 22.34
N GLY A 425 -0.48 0.46 23.06
CA GLY A 425 -1.91 0.69 23.18
C GLY A 425 -2.47 1.43 21.97
N THR A 426 -1.77 2.44 21.46
CA THR A 426 -2.25 3.23 20.33
C THR A 426 -2.39 2.37 19.07
N ILE A 427 -1.47 1.43 18.83
CA ILE A 427 -1.60 0.51 17.69
C ILE A 427 -2.76 -0.47 17.86
N GLN A 428 -3.04 -0.92 19.09
CA GLN A 428 -4.21 -1.77 19.36
C GLN A 428 -5.51 -1.01 19.09
N ALA A 429 -5.62 0.22 19.61
CA ALA A 429 -6.76 1.10 19.38
C ALA A 429 -6.96 1.36 17.87
N ALA A 430 -5.87 1.67 17.16
CA ALA A 430 -5.88 1.90 15.71
C ALA A 430 -6.38 0.66 14.94
N CYS A 431 -5.92 -0.55 15.31
CA CYS A 431 -6.40 -1.80 14.75
C CYS A 431 -7.88 -2.05 15.06
N TYR A 432 -8.34 -1.84 16.29
CA TYR A 432 -9.76 -2.05 16.64
C TYR A 432 -10.71 -1.07 15.93
N LEU A 433 -10.20 0.08 15.48
CA LEU A 433 -10.92 1.04 14.65
C LEU A 433 -10.89 0.71 13.14
N SER A 434 -10.50 -0.50 12.73
CA SER A 434 -10.52 -0.90 11.31
C SER A 434 -11.89 -0.74 10.64
N GLY A 435 -12.98 -0.97 11.38
CA GLY A 435 -14.34 -0.74 10.87
C GLY A 435 -14.63 0.72 10.53
N TYR A 436 -14.05 1.67 11.26
CA TYR A 436 -14.12 3.09 10.91
C TYR A 436 -13.36 3.38 9.62
N ILE A 437 -12.16 2.79 9.45
CA ILE A 437 -11.39 2.96 8.22
C ILE A 437 -12.15 2.38 7.02
N VAL A 438 -12.87 1.24 7.17
CA VAL A 438 -13.73 0.72 6.09
C VAL A 438 -14.78 1.74 5.66
N PHE A 439 -15.48 2.34 6.62
CA PHE A 439 -16.48 3.37 6.35
C PHE A 439 -15.86 4.58 5.62
N TRP A 440 -14.70 5.04 6.09
CA TRP A 440 -13.93 6.10 5.43
C TRP A 440 -13.50 5.71 4.00
N SER A 441 -12.97 4.51 3.79
CA SER A 441 -12.58 4.02 2.46
C SER A 441 -13.75 3.95 1.49
N ILE A 442 -14.95 3.59 1.96
CA ILE A 442 -16.17 3.60 1.12
C ILE A 442 -16.53 5.03 0.71
N ILE A 443 -16.55 5.98 1.65
CA ILE A 443 -16.80 7.40 1.35
C ILE A 443 -15.81 7.89 0.29
N ASN A 444 -14.53 7.57 0.45
CA ASN A 444 -13.48 7.94 -0.50
C ASN A 444 -13.70 7.32 -1.87
N ALA A 445 -14.02 6.03 -1.94
CA ALA A 445 -14.25 5.35 -3.21
C ALA A 445 -15.42 5.96 -3.98
N VAL A 446 -16.52 6.27 -3.27
CA VAL A 446 -17.70 6.94 -3.86
C VAL A 446 -17.35 8.36 -4.31
N ALA A 447 -16.71 9.16 -3.45
CA ALA A 447 -16.34 10.53 -3.76
C ALA A 447 -15.36 10.62 -4.94
N ALA A 448 -14.35 9.75 -4.99
CA ALA A 448 -13.38 9.69 -6.08
C ALA A 448 -14.04 9.26 -7.40
N SER A 449 -14.90 8.25 -7.36
CA SER A 449 -15.63 7.80 -8.56
C SER A 449 -16.55 8.91 -9.09
N ALA A 450 -17.30 9.57 -8.20
CA ALA A 450 -18.20 10.67 -8.58
C ALA A 450 -17.43 11.88 -9.13
N ALA A 451 -16.32 12.26 -8.52
CA ALA A 451 -15.47 13.36 -8.99
C ALA A 451 -14.88 13.07 -10.37
N MET A 452 -14.42 11.84 -10.60
CA MET A 452 -13.89 11.41 -11.90
C MET A 452 -14.99 11.44 -12.97
N THR A 453 -16.16 10.86 -12.71
CA THR A 453 -17.30 10.91 -13.64
C THR A 453 -17.68 12.34 -14.00
N LEU A 454 -17.77 13.22 -13.00
CA LEU A 454 -18.09 14.62 -13.21
C LEU A 454 -17.03 15.34 -14.05
N TRP A 455 -15.75 15.05 -13.82
CA TRP A 455 -14.66 15.55 -14.64
C TRP A 455 -14.81 15.13 -16.11
N TRP A 456 -15.06 13.85 -16.39
CA TRP A 456 -15.29 13.36 -17.75
C TRP A 456 -16.48 14.04 -18.44
N MET A 457 -17.60 14.20 -17.72
CA MET A 457 -18.79 14.87 -18.25
C MET A 457 -18.53 16.34 -18.62
N LEU A 458 -17.78 17.06 -17.80
CA LEU A 458 -17.42 18.45 -18.05
C LEU A 458 -16.42 18.57 -19.21
N SER A 459 -15.44 17.66 -19.28
CA SER A 459 -14.46 17.58 -20.35
C SER A 459 -15.11 17.28 -21.71
N LEU A 460 -16.09 16.38 -21.77
CA LEU A 460 -16.82 16.04 -23.00
C LEU A 460 -17.85 17.11 -23.39
N GLY A 461 -18.52 17.74 -22.41
CA GLY A 461 -19.39 18.89 -22.67
C GLY A 461 -18.65 20.07 -23.31
N SER A 462 -17.33 20.16 -23.12
CA SER A 462 -16.47 21.16 -23.74
C SER A 462 -16.23 20.97 -25.24
N TYR A 463 -16.50 19.77 -25.79
CA TYR A 463 -16.50 19.53 -27.25
C TYR A 463 -17.77 20.07 -27.92
N PHE A 464 -18.89 20.17 -27.19
CA PHE A 464 -20.18 20.61 -27.73
C PHE A 464 -20.52 22.08 -27.42
N SER A 465 -19.82 22.73 -26.49
CA SER A 465 -20.07 24.13 -26.09
C SER A 465 -18.77 24.87 -25.83
N THR A 466 -18.45 25.84 -26.69
CA THR A 466 -17.31 26.77 -26.55
C THR A 466 -17.33 27.57 -25.25
N THR A 467 -18.51 27.75 -24.64
CA THR A 467 -18.69 28.47 -23.36
C THR A 467 -18.31 27.62 -22.14
N MET A 468 -18.51 26.29 -22.20
CA MET A 468 -18.06 25.38 -21.14
C MET A 468 -16.55 25.13 -21.21
N HIS A 469 -15.97 25.17 -22.41
CA HIS A 469 -14.54 25.00 -22.62
C HIS A 469 -13.71 26.10 -21.92
N SER A 470 -14.14 27.37 -21.92
CA SER A 470 -13.42 28.44 -21.21
C SER A 470 -13.48 28.30 -19.67
N VAL A 471 -14.48 27.60 -19.13
CA VAL A 471 -14.62 27.36 -17.69
C VAL A 471 -13.87 26.08 -17.28
N ALA A 472 -13.89 25.03 -18.11
CA ALA A 472 -13.21 23.75 -17.87
C ALA A 472 -11.68 23.81 -18.10
N THR A 473 -11.20 24.66 -19.03
CA THR A 473 -9.77 24.85 -19.30
C THR A 473 -9.05 25.67 -18.22
N HIS A 474 -9.77 26.28 -17.29
CA HIS A 474 -9.14 26.84 -16.10
C HIS A 474 -8.84 25.71 -15.11
N ALA A 475 -7.55 25.37 -15.00
CA ALA A 475 -6.95 24.39 -14.08
C ALA A 475 -7.52 24.40 -12.64
N ASN A 476 -8.18 25.49 -12.24
CA ASN A 476 -8.88 25.69 -10.97
C ASN A 476 -9.89 24.59 -10.60
N TYR A 477 -10.59 23.96 -11.55
CA TYR A 477 -11.63 22.98 -11.20
C TYR A 477 -11.07 21.67 -10.63
N GLU A 478 -9.99 21.15 -11.23
CA GLU A 478 -9.30 19.95 -10.75
C GLU A 478 -8.73 20.18 -9.35
N TYR A 479 -8.15 21.35 -9.10
CA TYR A 479 -7.69 21.74 -7.76
C TYR A 479 -8.84 21.80 -6.76
N LEU A 480 -10.01 22.34 -7.12
CA LEU A 480 -11.17 22.39 -6.23
C LEU A 480 -11.69 20.99 -5.88
N LEU A 481 -11.77 20.07 -6.86
CA LEU A 481 -12.14 18.67 -6.60
C LEU A 481 -11.11 17.97 -5.71
N LEU A 482 -9.81 18.15 -5.98
CA LEU A 482 -8.72 17.60 -5.16
C LEU A 482 -8.73 18.18 -3.75
N LEU A 483 -8.96 19.48 -3.57
CA LEU A 483 -9.06 20.14 -2.27
C LEU A 483 -10.30 19.67 -1.50
N GLY A 484 -11.44 19.50 -2.17
CA GLY A 484 -12.65 18.93 -1.57
C GLY A 484 -12.42 17.49 -1.10
N TRP A 485 -11.83 16.66 -1.95
CA TRP A 485 -11.46 15.28 -1.63
C TRP A 485 -10.44 15.22 -0.47
N LEU A 486 -9.41 16.07 -0.50
CA LEU A 486 -8.42 16.19 0.57
C LEU A 486 -9.08 16.63 1.88
N GLY A 487 -9.99 17.61 1.84
CA GLY A 487 -10.73 18.09 3.00
C GLY A 487 -11.53 16.98 3.68
N VAL A 488 -12.26 16.15 2.92
CA VAL A 488 -12.97 14.98 3.44
C VAL A 488 -12.00 14.00 4.10
N ASN A 489 -10.86 13.72 3.46
CA ASN A 489 -9.83 12.83 4.01
C ASN A 489 -9.22 13.36 5.31
N LEU A 490 -8.94 14.66 5.40
CA LEU A 490 -8.40 15.28 6.60
C LEU A 490 -9.41 15.23 7.76
N VAL A 491 -10.70 15.45 7.50
CA VAL A 491 -11.76 15.31 8.51
C VAL A 491 -11.85 13.87 9.01
N CYS A 492 -11.91 12.89 8.11
CA CYS A 492 -11.96 11.48 8.50
C CYS A 492 -10.71 11.05 9.28
N PHE A 493 -9.53 11.49 8.86
CA PHE A 493 -8.29 11.23 9.58
C PHE A 493 -8.29 11.91 10.97
N GLY A 494 -8.77 13.15 11.08
CA GLY A 494 -8.91 13.84 12.35
C GLY A 494 -9.85 13.13 13.32
N VAL A 495 -11.00 12.64 12.84
CA VAL A 495 -11.93 11.82 13.65
C VAL A 495 -11.28 10.50 14.07
N TYR A 496 -10.52 9.85 13.19
CA TYR A 496 -9.78 8.64 13.51
C TYR A 496 -8.75 8.87 14.64
N LEU A 497 -7.95 9.92 14.54
CA LEU A 497 -7.00 10.32 15.59
C LEU A 497 -7.73 10.60 16.91
N TRP A 498 -8.85 11.33 16.87
CA TRP A 498 -9.67 11.63 18.04
C TRP A 498 -10.21 10.36 18.70
N LEU A 499 -10.69 9.39 17.92
CA LEU A 499 -11.15 8.10 18.45
C LEU A 499 -10.02 7.31 19.12
N ILE A 500 -8.81 7.27 18.53
CA ILE A 500 -7.65 6.64 19.17
C ILE A 500 -7.35 7.34 20.50
N VAL A 501 -7.33 8.69 20.54
CA VAL A 501 -7.14 9.45 21.78
C VAL A 501 -8.21 9.13 22.82
N ARG A 502 -9.48 9.03 22.44
CA ARG A 502 -10.58 8.67 23.34
C ARG A 502 -10.41 7.27 23.96
N ILE A 503 -10.01 6.29 23.14
CA ILE A 503 -9.70 4.94 23.61
C ILE A 503 -8.53 4.98 24.58
N MET A 504 -7.46 5.70 24.23
CA MET A 504 -6.22 5.75 25.01
C MET A 504 -6.36 6.54 26.30
N ALA A 505 -7.22 7.54 26.37
CA ALA A 505 -7.53 8.26 27.62
C ALA A 505 -8.08 7.31 28.70
N ALA A 506 -8.78 6.24 28.31
CA ALA A 506 -9.27 5.19 29.22
C ALA A 506 -8.26 4.05 29.46
N ALA A 507 -7.19 3.98 28.66
CA ALA A 507 -6.13 2.98 28.76
C ALA A 507 -4.84 3.52 29.41
N ARG A 508 -4.65 4.83 29.57
CA ARG A 508 -3.36 5.41 30.01
C ARG A 508 -2.97 5.08 31.45
N SER A 509 -3.95 4.86 32.32
CA SER A 509 -3.82 4.54 33.75
C SER A 509 -3.64 3.03 34.00
N THR A 510 -3.40 2.25 32.96
CA THR A 510 -3.38 0.79 33.07
C THR A 510 -2.10 0.29 33.73
N ASN A 511 -2.25 -0.61 34.69
CA ASN A 511 -1.13 -1.28 35.36
C ASN A 511 -0.66 -2.57 34.67
N LYS A 512 -1.41 -3.08 33.67
CA LYS A 512 -1.22 -4.40 33.03
C LYS A 512 -1.37 -4.45 31.50
#